data_AF-A0A510G6U6-F1
#
_entry.id   AF-A0A510G6U6-F1
#
_cell.length_a   1.000
_cell.length_b   1.000
_cell.length_c   1.000
_cell.angle_alpha   90.00
_cell.angle_beta   90.00
_cell.angle_gamma   90.00
#
_symmetry.space_group_name_H-M   'P 1'
#
loop_
_entity.id
_entity.type
_entity.pdbx_description
1 polymer ?
#
loop_
_entity_poly.entity_id
_entity_poly.type
_entity_poly.pdbx_seq_one_letter_code
_entity_poly.pdbx_strand_id
1 'polypeptide(L)'
;MHLPPHIQSLASFKTLKMEKDSFIDKTLKKSILDHWLQEGREEGRRKEKIIIAKNLIKAGLKTDLIIASTRLKKEEIEKLQQTA
;
A
#
# COMPACT_ATOMS: atom_id res chain seq x y z
N MET A 1 3.49 -4.92 -32.32
CA MET A 1 2.60 -3.96 -32.99
C MET A 1 2.53 -4.32 -34.46
N HIS A 2 1.34 -4.46 -35.03
CA HIS A 2 1.18 -4.69 -36.46
C HIS A 2 0.74 -3.38 -37.11
N LEU A 3 1.58 -2.83 -37.99
CA LEU A 3 1.33 -1.57 -38.66
C LEU A 3 0.93 -1.83 -40.12
N PRO A 4 0.05 -1.02 -40.73
CA PRO A 4 -0.27 -1.11 -42.15
C PRO A 4 0.97 -1.01 -43.07
N PRO A 5 0.99 -1.70 -44.24
CA PRO A 5 2.16 -1.75 -45.13
C PRO A 5 2.68 -0.38 -45.58
N HIS A 6 1.78 0.58 -45.83
CA HIS A 6 2.15 1.93 -46.24
C HIS A 6 2.83 2.73 -45.12
N ILE A 7 2.63 2.36 -43.84
CA ILE A 7 3.32 2.99 -42.71
C ILE A 7 4.69 2.35 -42.52
N GLN A 8 4.80 1.05 -42.78
CA GLN A 8 6.08 0.33 -42.67
C GLN A 8 7.13 0.85 -43.66
N SER A 9 6.72 1.29 -44.86
CA SER A 9 7.63 1.85 -45.87
C SER A 9 8.09 3.28 -45.56
N LEU A 10 7.37 4.01 -44.70
CA LEU A 10 7.68 5.39 -44.34
C LEU A 10 8.64 5.50 -43.15
N ALA A 11 8.87 4.41 -42.41
CA ALA A 11 9.66 4.43 -41.18
C ALA A 11 10.77 3.37 -41.21
N SER A 12 12.02 3.81 -41.00
CA SER A 12 13.14 2.91 -40.76
C SER A 12 13.21 2.56 -39.28
N PHE A 13 12.76 1.35 -38.91
CA PHE A 13 12.84 0.85 -37.54
C PHE A 13 14.24 0.39 -37.13
N LYS A 14 15.21 0.43 -38.05
CA LYS A 14 16.58 -0.07 -37.82
C LYS A 14 17.30 0.70 -36.70
N THR A 15 16.90 1.95 -36.44
CA THR A 15 17.43 2.80 -35.37
C THR A 15 16.48 2.94 -34.18
N LEU A 16 15.27 2.35 -34.24
CA LEU A 16 14.28 2.44 -33.18
C LEU A 16 14.66 1.45 -32.06
N LYS A 17 15.50 1.90 -31.15
CA LYS A 17 15.87 1.16 -29.95
C LYS A 17 14.87 1.51 -28.84
N MET A 18 14.18 0.51 -28.33
CA MET A 18 13.44 0.65 -27.08
C MET A 18 14.47 0.80 -25.96
N GLU A 19 14.69 2.03 -25.50
CA GLU A 19 15.49 2.28 -24.29
C GLU A 19 14.75 1.69 -23.08
N LYS A 20 15.49 1.05 -22.19
CA LYS A 20 14.95 0.36 -21.01
C LYS A 20 14.44 1.34 -19.95
N ASP A 21 14.71 2.63 -20.16
CA ASP A 21 14.34 3.68 -19.26
C ASP A 21 12.83 3.86 -19.31
N SER A 22 12.22 3.44 -18.20
CA SER A 22 10.84 3.70 -17.86
C SER A 22 10.54 5.18 -18.11
N PHE A 23 9.68 5.48 -19.09
CA PHE A 23 9.14 6.82 -19.35
C PHE A 23 8.26 7.34 -18.20
N ILE A 24 8.42 6.81 -16.99
CA ILE A 24 7.76 7.32 -15.81
C ILE A 24 8.49 8.60 -15.44
N ASP A 25 7.81 9.72 -15.69
CA ASP A 25 8.20 11.05 -15.27
C ASP A 25 8.73 11.04 -13.82
N LYS A 26 9.81 11.78 -13.56
CA LYS A 26 10.47 11.78 -12.24
C LYS A 26 9.51 12.21 -11.13
N THR A 27 8.59 13.12 -11.43
CA THR A 27 7.56 13.58 -10.50
C THR A 27 6.54 12.47 -10.25
N LEU A 28 6.11 11.77 -11.30
CA LEU A 28 5.22 10.62 -11.18
C LEU A 28 5.86 9.51 -10.34
N LYS A 29 7.13 9.17 -10.60
CA LYS A 29 7.87 8.17 -9.81
C LYS A 29 7.95 8.56 -8.34
N LYS A 30 8.24 9.82 -8.05
CA LYS A 30 8.30 10.33 -6.68
C LYS A 30 6.94 10.25 -5.98
N SER A 31 5.87 10.69 -6.64
CA SER A 31 4.52 10.64 -6.08
C SER A 31 4.07 9.21 -5.75
N ILE A 32 4.38 8.24 -6.61
CA ILE A 32 4.07 6.83 -6.36
C ILE A 32 4.87 6.31 -5.16
N LEU A 33 6.15 6.65 -5.08
CA LEU A 33 7.01 6.23 -3.97
C LEU A 33 6.54 6.82 -2.64
N ASP A 34 6.20 8.11 -2.62
CA ASP A 34 5.70 8.81 -1.44
C ASP A 34 4.37 8.19 -0.97
N HIS A 35 3.47 7.87 -1.91
CA HIS A 35 2.22 7.19 -1.61
C HIS A 35 2.45 5.82 -0.96
N TRP A 36 3.31 4.99 -1.53
CA TRP A 36 3.61 3.64 -1.01
C TRP A 36 4.32 3.69 0.34
N LEU A 37 5.23 4.65 0.53
CA LEU A 37 5.87 4.87 1.82
C LEU A 37 4.83 5.23 2.89
N GLN A 38 3.86 6.08 2.53
CA GLN A 38 2.79 6.46 3.44
C GLN A 38 1.87 5.27 3.76
N GLU A 39 1.46 4.48 2.77
CA GLU A 39 0.69 3.25 2.99
C GLU A 39 1.45 2.28 3.91
N GLY A 40 2.76 2.10 3.69
CA GLY A 40 3.61 1.28 4.56
C GLY A 40 3.66 1.77 6.01
N ARG A 41 3.73 3.09 6.22
CA ARG A 41 3.69 3.69 7.57
C ARG A 41 2.33 3.47 8.24
N GLU A 42 1.22 3.69 7.52
CA GLU A 42 -0.12 3.47 8.06
C GLU A 42 -0.36 1.99 8.39
N GLU A 43 0.09 1.07 7.53
CA GLU A 43 -0.01 -0.37 7.78
C GLU A 43 0.81 -0.78 9.01
N GLY A 44 2.01 -0.22 9.19
CA GLY A 44 2.82 -0.43 10.39
C GLY A 44 2.10 0.02 11.67
N ARG A 45 1.57 1.25 11.68
CA ARG A 45 0.79 1.78 12.82
C ARG A 45 -0.45 0.93 13.10
N ARG A 46 -1.13 0.44 12.05
CA ARG A 46 -2.32 -0.40 12.19
C ARG A 46 -1.99 -1.74 12.82
N LYS A 47 -0.91 -2.40 12.37
CA LYS A 47 -0.41 -3.64 12.97
C LYS A 47 -0.05 -3.46 14.44
N GLU A 48 0.66 -2.38 14.78
CA GLU A 48 1.05 -2.08 16.15
C GLU A 48 -0.16 -1.91 17.07
N LYS A 49 -1.16 -1.13 16.66
CA LYS A 49 -2.43 -0.96 17.41
C LYS A 49 -3.10 -2.30 17.71
N ILE A 50 -3.13 -3.20 16.72
CA ILE A 50 -3.72 -4.54 16.88
C ILE A 50 -2.91 -5.39 17.87
N ILE A 51 -1.57 -5.34 17.81
CA ILE A 51 -0.70 -6.06 18.76
C ILE A 51 -0.92 -5.57 20.18
N ILE A 52 -0.95 -4.24 20.37
CA ILE A 52 -1.23 -3.63 21.68
C ILE A 52 -2.62 -4.06 22.18
N ALA A 53 -3.65 -3.94 21.34
CA ALA A 53 -5.00 -4.38 21.71
C ALA A 53 -5.05 -5.85 22.14
N LYS A 54 -4.42 -6.75 21.38
CA LYS A 54 -4.32 -8.18 21.75
C LYS A 54 -3.65 -8.40 23.10
N ASN A 55 -2.55 -7.68 23.36
CA ASN A 55 -1.83 -7.79 24.64
C ASN A 55 -2.68 -7.28 25.81
N LEU A 56 -3.42 -6.17 25.62
CA LEU A 56 -4.30 -5.63 26.65
C LEU A 56 -5.51 -6.53 26.93
N ILE A 57 -6.08 -7.16 25.89
CA ILE A 57 -7.15 -8.17 26.04
C ILE A 57 -6.63 -9.35 26.87
N LYS A 58 -5.46 -9.88 26.53
CA LYS A 58 -4.83 -10.99 27.28
C LYS A 58 -4.54 -10.63 28.74
N ALA A 59 -4.26 -9.36 29.02
CA ALA A 59 -4.07 -8.86 30.38
C ALA A 59 -5.40 -8.57 31.12
N GLY A 60 -6.56 -8.80 30.49
CA GLY A 60 -7.88 -8.69 31.13
C GLY A 60 -8.38 -7.25 31.31
N LEU A 61 -7.87 -6.28 30.54
CA LEU A 61 -8.34 -4.90 30.62
C LEU A 61 -9.75 -4.74 30.03
N LYS A 62 -10.51 -3.78 30.57
CA LYS A 62 -11.84 -3.44 30.09
C LYS A 62 -11.80 -2.88 28.66
N THR A 63 -12.79 -3.26 27.86
CA THR A 63 -12.95 -2.85 26.45
C THR A 63 -12.87 -1.33 26.27
N ASP A 64 -13.50 -0.54 27.12
CA ASP A 64 -13.50 0.93 27.01
C ASP A 64 -12.09 1.54 27.10
N LEU A 65 -11.25 0.99 27.98
CA LEU A 65 -9.86 1.45 28.16
C LEU A 65 -8.99 1.05 26.96
N ILE A 66 -9.25 -0.12 26.38
CA ILE A 66 -8.57 -0.60 25.17
C ILE A 66 -8.94 0.29 23.97
N ILE A 67 -10.21 0.64 23.82
CA ILE A 67 -10.70 1.55 22.78
C ILE A 67 -10.03 2.92 22.93
N ALA A 68 -10.01 3.49 24.14
CA ALA A 68 -9.37 4.79 24.40
C ALA A 68 -7.87 4.79 24.08
N SER A 69 -7.17 3.70 24.43
CA SER A 69 -5.71 3.59 24.28
C SER A 69 -5.27 3.29 22.86
N THR A 70 -6.03 2.47 22.12
CA THR A 70 -5.66 2.01 20.77
C THR A 70 -6.34 2.79 19.65
N ARG A 71 -7.41 3.54 19.98
CA ARG A 71 -8.30 4.23 19.04
C ARG A 71 -8.87 3.31 17.95
N LEU A 72 -8.99 2.01 18.26
CA LEU A 72 -9.70 1.04 17.43
C LEU A 72 -11.20 1.11 17.71
N LYS A 73 -12.01 0.76 16.71
CA LYS A 73 -13.46 0.73 16.89
C LYS A 73 -13.87 -0.46 17.75
N LYS A 74 -15.04 -0.36 18.39
CA LYS A 74 -15.56 -1.42 19.25
C LYS A 74 -15.68 -2.75 18.51
N GLU A 75 -16.14 -2.72 17.26
CA GLU A 75 -16.33 -3.91 16.42
C GLU A 75 -14.99 -4.61 16.12
N GLU A 76 -13.90 -3.85 16.02
CA GLU A 76 -12.56 -4.41 15.82
C GLU A 76 -12.07 -5.12 17.08
N ILE A 77 -12.31 -4.53 18.25
CA ILE A 77 -11.94 -5.14 19.54
C ILE A 77 -12.73 -6.42 19.79
N GLU A 78 -14.04 -6.44 19.50
CA GLU A 78 -14.88 -7.62 19.64
C GLU A 78 -14.42 -8.78 18.75
N LYS A 79 -14.03 -8.49 17.49
CA LYS A 79 -13.43 -9.50 16.59
C LYS A 79 -12.12 -10.05 17.14
N LEU A 80 -11.28 -9.19 17.72
CA LEU A 80 -10.01 -9.60 18.33
C LEU A 80 -10.22 -10.49 19.56
N GLN A 81 -11.29 -10.28 20.33
CA GLN A 81 -11.65 -11.12 21.47
C GLN A 81 -12.14 -12.51 21.06
N GLN A 82 -12.84 -12.63 19.93
CA GLN A 82 -13.29 -13.93 19.40
C GLN A 82 -12.15 -14.80 18.85
N THR A 83 -11.01 -14.18 18.56
CA THR A 83 -9.83 -14.84 17.96
C THR A 83 -8.70 -15.04 19.00
N ALA A 84 -8.88 -14.58 20.23
CA ALA A 84 -7.88 -14.64 21.31
C ALA A 84 -8.13 -15.84 22.23
#